data_AF-A0A1I1RPT6-F1
#
_entry.id   AF-A0A1I1RPT6-F1
#
_cell.length_a   1.000
_cell.length_b   1.000
_cell.length_c   1.000
_cell.angle_alpha   90.00
_cell.angle_beta   90.00
_cell.angle_gamma   90.00
#
_symmetry.space_group_name_H-M   'P 1'
#
loop_
_entity.id
_entity.type
_entity.pdbx_description
1 polymer ?
#
loop_
_entity_poly.entity_id
_entity_poly.type
_entity_poly.pdbx_seq_one_letter_code
_entity_poly.pdbx_strand_id
1 'polypeptide(L)'
;MTDYYKILGVEKNASKEAIKKAYEKQVEKIKKEVVNEKRLNEFLKLFDQAYEALNSLEESQLMDKNETLIIQPQEVQKELEVNNKSKNYISRNNSKSKGRNASTKRNDVSQKGVSKNKDKKNKLNDNKEEKARKQKAIEKSPKSNTKQIFDLLMLPFKILALPLIAILSVIILLCQIINVVSWIASKLLIIAAISVGAIHLYQVKTGQTINYNILILAASVLLASFFLPYILRFVLKVFEKLNNVLKDFVF
;
A
#
# COMPACT_ATOMS: atom_id res chain seq x y z
N MET A 1 -34.36 7.60 -10.59
CA MET A 1 -33.75 7.64 -9.25
C MET A 1 -33.63 6.21 -8.76
N THR A 2 -32.42 5.74 -8.44
CA THR A 2 -32.19 4.36 -8.00
C THR A 2 -32.75 4.17 -6.59
N ASP A 3 -33.65 3.21 -6.38
CA ASP A 3 -34.30 2.98 -5.09
C ASP A 3 -33.42 2.05 -4.22
N TYR A 4 -32.51 2.65 -3.46
CA TYR A 4 -31.52 1.92 -2.65
C TYR A 4 -32.15 1.07 -1.54
N TYR A 5 -33.32 1.46 -1.02
CA TYR A 5 -34.08 0.67 -0.05
C TYR A 5 -34.56 -0.66 -0.67
N LYS A 6 -35.03 -0.62 -1.93
CA LYS A 6 -35.42 -1.85 -2.65
C LYS A 6 -34.24 -2.75 -3.00
N ILE A 7 -33.06 -2.17 -3.28
CA ILE A 7 -31.85 -2.94 -3.59
C ILE A 7 -31.41 -3.78 -2.38
N LEU A 8 -31.46 -3.20 -1.18
CA LEU A 8 -31.16 -3.93 0.06
C LEU A 8 -32.36 -4.72 0.62
N GLY A 9 -33.56 -4.52 0.08
CA GLY A 9 -34.77 -5.22 0.51
C GLY A 9 -35.27 -4.76 1.88
N VAL A 10 -35.16 -3.46 2.16
CA VAL A 10 -35.56 -2.83 3.43
C VAL A 10 -36.65 -1.79 3.21
N GLU A 11 -37.43 -1.52 4.27
CA GLU A 11 -38.43 -0.45 4.25
C GLU A 11 -37.75 0.93 4.25
N LYS A 12 -38.44 1.95 3.73
CA LYS A 12 -37.89 3.32 3.58
C LYS A 12 -37.55 4.00 4.91
N ASN A 13 -38.10 3.50 6.01
CA ASN A 13 -37.90 3.97 7.39
C ASN A 13 -37.10 2.96 8.24
N ALA A 14 -36.43 1.99 7.61
CA ALA A 14 -35.65 0.99 8.33
C ALA A 14 -34.52 1.65 9.15
N SER A 15 -34.30 1.17 10.37
CA SER A 15 -33.21 1.66 11.23
C SER A 15 -31.84 1.28 10.66
N LYS A 16 -30.80 2.03 11.05
CA LYS A 16 -29.40 1.75 10.66
C LYS A 16 -28.97 0.30 10.90
N GLU A 17 -29.41 -0.28 12.02
CA GLU A 17 -29.14 -1.68 12.34
C GLU A 17 -29.85 -2.64 11.37
N ALA A 18 -31.09 -2.33 10.98
CA ALA A 18 -31.84 -3.10 10.00
C ALA A 18 -31.23 -3.01 8.60
N ILE A 19 -30.77 -1.82 8.19
CA ILE A 19 -30.08 -1.59 6.91
C ILE A 19 -28.77 -2.39 6.87
N LYS A 20 -27.96 -2.32 7.93
CA LYS A 20 -26.71 -3.09 8.05
C LYS A 20 -26.96 -4.60 7.99
N LYS A 21 -27.94 -5.10 8.76
CA LYS A 21 -28.28 -6.52 8.80
C LYS A 21 -28.79 -7.03 7.45
N ALA A 22 -29.55 -6.22 6.73
CA ALA A 22 -30.04 -6.56 5.39
C ALA A 22 -28.91 -6.62 4.36
N TYR A 23 -27.97 -5.66 4.41
CA TYR A 23 -26.77 -5.67 3.59
C TYR A 23 -25.94 -6.95 3.80
N GLU A 24 -25.61 -7.28 5.05
CA GLU A 24 -24.82 -8.48 5.38
C GLU A 24 -25.50 -9.75 4.86
N LYS A 25 -26.83 -9.85 5.04
CA LYS A 25 -27.64 -10.97 4.56
C LYS A 25 -27.63 -11.12 3.04
N GLN A 26 -27.73 -10.01 2.30
CA GLN A 26 -27.73 -10.02 0.82
C GLN A 26 -26.35 -10.38 0.26
N VAL A 27 -25.28 -9.85 0.87
CA VAL A 27 -23.90 -10.17 0.51
C VAL A 27 -23.61 -11.66 0.74
N GLU A 28 -24.02 -12.21 1.87
CA GLU A 28 -23.82 -13.64 2.17
C GLU A 28 -24.62 -14.55 1.21
N LYS A 29 -25.85 -14.14 0.87
CA LYS A 29 -26.70 -14.87 -0.08
C LYS A 29 -26.07 -14.92 -1.48
N ILE A 30 -25.68 -13.76 -2.02
CA ILE A 30 -25.12 -13.67 -3.37
C ILE A 30 -23.74 -14.34 -3.48
N LYS A 31 -22.92 -14.32 -2.43
CA LYS A 31 -21.65 -15.08 -2.38
C LYS A 31 -21.85 -16.60 -2.47
N LYS A 32 -22.99 -17.11 -2.00
CA LYS A 32 -23.35 -18.54 -2.09
C LYS A 32 -24.03 -18.90 -3.42
N GLU A 33 -24.78 -17.96 -4.00
CA GLU A 33 -25.60 -18.20 -5.19
C GLU A 33 -24.86 -17.93 -6.51
N VAL A 34 -23.93 -16.98 -6.53
CA VAL A 34 -23.22 -16.56 -7.76
C VAL A 34 -21.81 -17.14 -7.79
N VAL A 35 -21.62 -18.16 -8.64
CA VAL A 35 -20.32 -18.83 -8.84
C VAL A 35 -19.36 -17.99 -9.70
N ASN A 36 -19.87 -17.11 -10.57
CA ASN A 36 -19.05 -16.30 -11.46
C ASN A 36 -18.55 -15.02 -10.76
N GLU A 37 -17.23 -14.92 -10.59
CA GLU A 37 -16.58 -13.81 -9.89
C GLU A 37 -16.89 -12.43 -10.48
N LYS A 38 -17.01 -12.29 -11.81
CA LYS A 38 -17.28 -10.99 -12.45
C LYS A 38 -18.68 -10.49 -12.10
N ARG A 39 -19.69 -11.38 -12.20
CA ARG A 39 -21.07 -11.04 -11.86
C ARG A 39 -21.23 -10.82 -10.36
N LEU A 40 -20.54 -11.61 -9.54
CA LEU A 40 -20.51 -11.44 -8.09
C LEU A 40 -20.03 -10.03 -7.72
N ASN A 41 -18.92 -9.57 -8.32
CA ASN A 41 -18.38 -8.24 -8.05
C ASN A 41 -19.33 -7.10 -8.47
N GLU A 42 -20.08 -7.27 -9.57
CA GLU A 42 -21.10 -6.30 -9.98
C GLU A 42 -22.25 -6.19 -8.96
N PHE A 43 -22.72 -7.31 -8.42
CA PHE A 43 -23.75 -7.31 -7.37
C PHE A 43 -23.22 -6.72 -6.06
N LEU A 44 -22.01 -7.08 -5.64
CA LEU A 44 -21.40 -6.53 -4.43
C LEU A 44 -21.25 -5.00 -4.53
N LYS A 45 -20.74 -4.51 -5.67
CA LYS A 45 -20.63 -3.07 -5.93
C LYS A 45 -21.99 -2.36 -5.85
N LEU A 46 -23.05 -3.00 -6.34
CA LEU A 46 -24.40 -2.44 -6.29
C LEU A 46 -24.94 -2.37 -4.85
N PHE A 47 -24.68 -3.39 -4.03
CA PHE A 47 -25.05 -3.37 -2.60
C PHE A 47 -24.24 -2.38 -1.78
N ASP A 48 -22.93 -2.27 -2.05
CA ASP A 48 -22.05 -1.31 -1.40
C ASP A 48 -22.53 0.12 -1.68
N GLN A 49 -22.81 0.43 -2.96
CA GLN A 49 -23.33 1.74 -3.36
C GLN A 49 -24.69 2.04 -2.70
N ALA A 50 -25.57 1.05 -2.56
CA ALA A 50 -26.86 1.23 -1.90
C ALA A 50 -26.71 1.48 -0.39
N TYR A 51 -25.81 0.76 0.27
CA TYR A 51 -25.54 0.91 1.71
C TYR A 51 -24.92 2.28 2.04
N GLU A 52 -23.94 2.72 1.26
CA GLU A 52 -23.31 4.04 1.42
C GLU A 52 -24.29 5.19 1.16
N ALA A 53 -25.12 5.08 0.12
CA ALA A 53 -26.12 6.09 -0.20
C ALA A 53 -27.19 6.23 0.90
N LEU A 54 -27.60 5.12 1.53
CA LEU A 54 -28.57 5.16 2.63
C LEU A 54 -27.98 5.73 3.92
N ASN A 55 -26.73 5.38 4.25
CA ASN A 55 -26.06 5.91 5.44
C ASN A 55 -25.82 7.43 5.33
N SER A 56 -25.46 7.92 4.14
CA SER A 56 -25.23 9.35 3.90
C SER A 56 -26.54 10.16 3.88
N LEU A 57 -27.65 9.59 3.39
CA LEU A 57 -28.97 10.23 3.49
C LEU A 57 -29.41 10.40 4.95
N GLU A 58 -29.20 9.39 5.79
CA GLU A 58 -29.56 9.45 7.21
C GLU A 58 -28.70 10.46 7.97
N GLU A 59 -27.40 10.56 7.65
CA GLU A 59 -26.49 11.56 8.24
C GLU A 59 -26.93 13.00 7.91
N SER A 60 -27.40 13.27 6.69
CA SER A 60 -27.98 14.56 6.31
C SER A 60 -29.30 14.86 7.03
N GLN A 61 -30.17 13.86 7.24
CA GLN A 61 -31.42 14.04 7.98
C GLN A 61 -31.21 14.23 9.50
N LEU A 62 -30.14 13.67 10.06
CA LEU A 62 -29.76 13.90 11.46
C LEU A 62 -29.18 15.31 11.65
N MET A 63 -28.46 15.86 10.67
CA MET A 63 -28.01 17.25 10.68
C MET A 63 -29.20 18.22 10.63
N ASP A 64 -30.16 18.02 9.72
CA ASP A 64 -31.36 18.88 9.61
C ASP A 64 -32.25 18.84 10.88
N LYS A 65 -32.40 17.66 11.50
CA LYS A 65 -33.16 17.51 12.76
C LYS A 65 -32.45 18.15 13.95
N ASN A 66 -31.12 18.11 13.98
CA ASN A 66 -30.34 18.75 15.05
C ASN A 66 -30.32 20.28 14.89
N GLU A 67 -30.26 20.80 13.67
CA GLU A 67 -30.37 22.25 13.41
C GLU A 67 -31.75 22.81 13.81
N THR A 68 -32.83 22.06 13.60
CA THR A 68 -34.19 22.47 14.04
C THR A 68 -34.39 22.42 15.56
N LEU A 69 -33.61 21.61 16.29
CA LEU A 69 -33.68 21.54 17.76
C LEU A 69 -32.82 22.60 18.47
N ILE A 70 -31.90 23.26 17.76
CA ILE A 70 -30.98 24.27 18.34
C ILE A 70 -31.63 25.67 18.44
N ILE A 71 -32.77 25.91 17.80
CA ILE A 71 -33.56 27.16 17.95
C ILE A 71 -34.61 26.98 19.06
N GLN A 72 -34.16 26.83 20.30
CA GLN A 72 -34.96 27.09 21.52
C GLN A 72 -34.02 27.10 22.73
N PRO A 73 -33.72 28.25 23.35
CA PRO A 73 -32.92 28.29 24.55
C PRO A 73 -33.84 28.19 25.77
N GLN A 74 -33.80 27.08 26.50
CA GLN A 74 -34.16 27.08 27.93
C GLN A 74 -33.65 25.83 28.65
N GLU A 75 -32.69 26.09 29.53
CA GLU A 75 -32.58 25.57 30.91
C GLU A 75 -33.17 24.20 31.22
N VAL A 76 -32.34 23.26 31.69
CA VAL A 76 -32.46 22.64 33.02
C VAL A 76 -31.25 21.71 33.25
N GLN A 77 -30.50 22.01 34.30
CA GLN A 77 -29.55 21.10 34.93
C GLN A 77 -30.31 20.07 35.80
N LYS A 78 -29.63 18.95 36.06
CA LYS A 78 -29.69 18.05 37.22
C LYS A 78 -30.37 16.67 37.08
N GLU A 79 -29.60 15.71 37.59
CA GLU A 79 -29.96 14.41 38.18
C GLU A 79 -30.39 13.26 37.28
N LEU A 80 -29.45 12.32 37.08
CA LEU A 80 -29.63 10.94 37.57
C LEU A 80 -28.28 10.19 37.53
N GLU A 81 -27.63 10.18 38.70
CA GLU A 81 -26.72 9.11 39.09
C GLU A 81 -27.54 7.89 39.55
N VAL A 82 -26.91 6.70 39.52
CA VAL A 82 -27.33 5.43 40.13
C VAL A 82 -28.21 4.49 39.29
N ASN A 83 -27.57 3.61 38.51
CA ASN A 83 -27.55 2.15 38.73
C ASN A 83 -27.03 1.46 37.47
N ASN A 84 -25.92 0.72 37.55
CA ASN A 84 -25.86 -0.60 36.91
C ASN A 84 -24.84 -1.49 37.61
N LYS A 85 -25.39 -2.30 38.50
CA LYS A 85 -24.76 -3.44 39.15
C LYS A 85 -24.53 -4.53 38.10
N SER A 86 -23.26 -4.89 37.92
CA SER A 86 -22.73 -6.21 37.57
C SER A 86 -23.69 -7.26 37.01
N LYS A 87 -23.44 -7.71 35.76
CA LYS A 87 -23.51 -9.12 35.39
C LYS A 87 -22.37 -9.50 34.42
N ASN A 88 -21.52 -10.39 34.93
CA ASN A 88 -20.48 -11.15 34.25
C ASN A 88 -20.97 -11.83 32.97
N TYR A 89 -20.12 -11.84 31.94
CA TYR A 89 -19.91 -13.04 31.13
C TYR A 89 -18.41 -13.32 30.95
N ILE A 90 -18.09 -14.55 31.31
CA ILE A 90 -16.79 -15.22 31.33
C ILE A 90 -16.24 -15.34 29.91
N SER A 91 -15.02 -14.85 29.66
CA SER A 91 -14.20 -15.33 28.54
C SER A 91 -13.13 -16.26 29.08
N ARG A 92 -13.25 -17.51 28.67
CA ARG A 92 -12.50 -18.69 29.09
C ARG A 92 -11.16 -18.69 28.38
N ASN A 93 -10.07 -18.59 29.13
CA ASN A 93 -8.76 -19.01 28.65
C ASN A 93 -8.82 -20.48 28.26
N ASN A 94 -8.52 -20.80 27.01
CA ASN A 94 -8.24 -22.16 26.59
C ASN A 94 -7.08 -22.16 25.58
N SER A 95 -5.87 -22.04 26.11
CA SER A 95 -4.65 -22.44 25.45
C SER A 95 -4.60 -23.98 25.39
N LYS A 96 -4.86 -24.54 24.22
CA LYS A 96 -4.59 -25.96 23.95
C LYS A 96 -3.96 -26.12 22.57
N SER A 97 -2.72 -25.64 22.46
CA SER A 97 -1.78 -26.14 21.45
C SER A 97 -1.39 -27.57 21.87
N LYS A 98 -1.90 -28.55 21.14
CA LYS A 98 -1.46 -29.94 21.22
C LYS A 98 -0.93 -30.31 19.84
N GLY A 99 0.39 -30.37 19.73
CA GLY A 99 1.09 -30.70 18.49
C GLY A 99 0.90 -32.15 18.07
N ARG A 100 1.23 -32.41 16.80
CA ARG A 100 1.82 -33.69 16.37
C ARG A 100 2.86 -33.43 15.30
N ASN A 101 4.09 -33.82 15.66
CA ASN A 101 5.20 -34.10 14.78
C ASN A 101 4.85 -35.22 13.79
N ALA A 102 5.40 -35.15 12.57
CA ALA A 102 5.71 -36.33 11.77
C ALA A 102 7.00 -36.06 10.99
N SER A 103 8.12 -36.43 11.59
CA SER A 103 9.39 -36.67 10.92
C SER A 103 9.40 -38.09 10.38
N THR A 104 9.67 -38.31 9.08
CA THR A 104 10.26 -39.58 8.63
C THR A 104 11.21 -39.37 7.44
N LYS A 105 12.48 -39.54 7.81
CA LYS A 105 13.70 -39.92 7.08
C LYS A 105 13.57 -40.66 5.73
N ARG A 106 14.37 -40.16 4.76
CA ARG A 106 15.27 -40.80 3.76
C ARG A 106 15.08 -42.28 3.36
N ASN A 107 15.26 -42.53 2.06
CA ASN A 107 16.20 -43.55 1.56
C ASN A 107 16.78 -43.17 0.17
N ASP A 108 18.09 -43.36 0.05
CA ASP A 108 18.93 -43.39 -1.16
C ASP A 108 18.61 -44.62 -2.02
N VAL A 109 18.90 -44.56 -3.33
CA VAL A 109 19.65 -45.60 -4.08
C VAL A 109 19.97 -45.10 -5.50
N SER A 110 21.26 -45.25 -5.83
CA SER A 110 21.92 -44.96 -7.10
C SER A 110 21.66 -46.02 -8.19
N GLN A 111 21.76 -45.63 -9.47
CA GLN A 111 22.50 -46.35 -10.54
C GLN A 111 22.42 -45.50 -11.82
N LYS A 112 23.48 -44.83 -12.28
CA LYS A 112 24.64 -45.36 -13.05
C LYS A 112 24.23 -45.96 -14.40
N GLY A 113 24.52 -45.23 -15.48
CA GLY A 113 25.28 -45.82 -16.58
C GLY A 113 24.72 -45.74 -18.00
N VAL A 114 25.46 -45.01 -18.83
CA VAL A 114 26.01 -45.48 -20.12
C VAL A 114 25.07 -45.54 -21.34
N SER A 115 25.34 -44.59 -22.23
CA SER A 115 25.50 -44.67 -23.70
C SER A 115 24.96 -45.88 -24.49
N LYS A 116 24.44 -45.57 -25.69
CA LYS A 116 25.00 -46.11 -26.94
C LYS A 116 24.44 -45.43 -28.20
N ASN A 117 25.38 -44.92 -29.00
CA ASN A 117 25.32 -44.77 -30.45
C ASN A 117 24.77 -46.02 -31.16
N LYS A 118 24.11 -45.81 -32.31
CA LYS A 118 24.33 -46.45 -33.63
C LYS A 118 23.07 -46.27 -34.47
N ASP A 119 23.09 -45.46 -35.52
CA ASP A 119 23.66 -45.71 -36.86
C ASP A 119 22.61 -46.24 -37.86
N LYS A 120 22.55 -45.51 -38.99
CA LYS A 120 22.37 -45.97 -40.38
C LYS A 120 21.00 -46.44 -40.91
N LYS A 121 20.43 -45.56 -41.75
CA LYS A 121 20.44 -45.60 -43.24
C LYS A 121 19.51 -46.60 -43.97
N ASN A 122 18.53 -46.07 -44.71
CA ASN A 122 18.42 -46.21 -46.19
C ASN A 122 17.21 -45.40 -46.74
N LYS A 123 17.45 -44.46 -47.68
CA LYS A 123 17.18 -44.55 -49.15
C LYS A 123 15.69 -44.53 -49.54
N LEU A 124 15.23 -43.44 -50.16
CA LEU A 124 15.10 -43.36 -51.62
C LEU A 124 14.80 -41.92 -52.08
N ASN A 125 15.27 -41.60 -53.29
CA ASN A 125 15.13 -40.35 -54.02
C ASN A 125 13.67 -40.04 -54.39
N ASP A 126 13.35 -38.75 -54.52
CA ASP A 126 12.83 -38.27 -55.81
C ASP A 126 13.26 -36.82 -56.06
N ASN A 127 13.80 -36.63 -57.26
CA ASN A 127 14.29 -35.36 -57.79
C ASN A 127 13.12 -34.54 -58.34
N LYS A 128 13.04 -33.26 -57.97
CA LYS A 128 12.56 -32.25 -58.91
C LYS A 128 13.28 -30.93 -58.68
N GLU A 129 14.05 -30.56 -59.69
CA GLU A 129 14.71 -29.28 -59.86
C GLU A 129 13.70 -28.12 -59.75
N GLU A 130 14.02 -27.10 -58.97
CA GLU A 130 13.81 -25.73 -59.43
C GLU A 130 14.84 -24.78 -58.80
N LYS A 131 15.76 -24.31 -59.65
CA LYS A 131 16.74 -23.27 -59.35
C LYS A 131 16.02 -21.93 -59.24
N ALA A 132 16.00 -21.35 -58.04
CA ALA A 132 15.82 -19.92 -57.87
C ALA A 132 16.93 -19.36 -56.98
N ARG A 133 17.96 -18.83 -57.64
CA ARG A 133 19.00 -17.99 -57.05
C ARG A 133 18.34 -16.85 -56.26
N LYS A 134 18.54 -16.82 -54.95
CA LYS A 134 18.58 -15.56 -54.19
C LYS A 134 19.84 -15.55 -53.34
N GLN A 135 20.88 -14.99 -53.95
CA GLN A 135 21.97 -14.34 -53.22
C GLN A 135 21.32 -13.32 -52.29
N LYS A 136 21.15 -13.65 -51.02
CA LYS A 136 20.88 -12.64 -50.00
C LYS A 136 22.26 -12.08 -49.63
N ALA A 137 22.55 -10.95 -50.25
CA ALA A 137 23.69 -10.11 -49.93
C ALA A 137 23.80 -9.98 -48.40
N ILE A 138 24.97 -10.36 -47.89
CA ILE A 138 25.39 -9.99 -46.55
C ILE A 138 25.70 -8.49 -46.63
N GLU A 139 24.69 -7.66 -46.47
CA GLU A 139 24.92 -6.25 -46.12
C GLU A 139 25.47 -6.23 -44.70
N LYS A 140 26.80 -6.15 -44.59
CA LYS A 140 27.46 -5.71 -43.37
C LYS A 140 27.06 -4.26 -43.14
N SER A 141 26.02 -4.04 -42.34
CA SER A 141 25.68 -2.72 -41.83
C SER A 141 26.91 -2.05 -41.19
N PRO A 142 27.16 -0.75 -41.38
CA PRO A 142 28.27 -0.01 -40.77
C PRO A 142 27.98 0.24 -39.28
N LYS A 143 27.91 -0.84 -38.50
CA LYS A 143 27.49 -0.80 -37.08
C LYS A 143 28.62 -0.40 -36.14
N SER A 144 29.86 -0.29 -36.64
CA SER A 144 31.05 0.07 -35.86
C SER A 144 31.26 1.59 -35.75
N ASN A 145 31.04 2.33 -36.84
CA ASN A 145 31.39 3.76 -36.90
C ASN A 145 30.43 4.62 -36.09
N THR A 146 29.15 4.25 -36.00
CA THR A 146 28.17 5.02 -35.23
C THR A 146 28.50 5.03 -33.75
N LYS A 147 28.88 3.87 -33.16
CA LYS A 147 29.29 3.79 -31.75
C LYS A 147 30.50 4.67 -31.43
N GLN A 148 31.51 4.66 -32.30
CA GLN A 148 32.70 5.51 -32.13
C GLN A 148 32.38 7.01 -32.20
N ILE A 149 31.46 7.42 -33.08
CA ILE A 149 31.02 8.82 -33.17
C ILE A 149 30.23 9.24 -31.91
N PHE A 150 29.35 8.37 -31.39
CA PHE A 150 28.63 8.62 -30.14
C PHE A 150 29.57 8.71 -28.94
N ASP A 151 30.59 7.84 -28.85
CA ASP A 151 31.59 7.89 -27.77
C ASP A 151 32.41 9.19 -27.82
N LEU A 152 32.76 9.66 -29.02
CA LEU A 152 33.48 10.92 -29.22
C LEU A 152 32.60 12.15 -28.88
N LEU A 153 31.30 12.08 -29.18
CA LEU A 153 30.34 13.12 -28.81
C LEU A 153 30.05 13.16 -27.31
N MET A 154 30.12 12.01 -26.61
CA MET A 154 29.90 11.90 -25.18
C MET A 154 31.09 12.36 -24.32
N LEU A 155 32.30 12.40 -24.88
CA LEU A 155 33.53 12.84 -24.20
C LEU A 155 33.42 14.18 -23.44
N PRO A 156 32.94 15.30 -24.03
CA PRO A 156 32.78 16.56 -23.31
C PRO A 156 31.81 16.44 -22.12
N PHE A 157 30.75 15.62 -22.25
CA PHE A 157 29.81 15.38 -21.15
C PHE A 157 30.44 14.56 -20.02
N LYS A 158 31.32 13.59 -20.33
CA LYS A 158 32.07 12.83 -19.32
C LYS A 158 33.03 13.72 -18.54
N ILE A 159 33.72 14.63 -19.22
CA ILE A 159 34.62 15.62 -18.61
C ILE A 159 33.84 16.57 -17.69
N LEU A 160 32.65 17.02 -18.11
CA LEU A 160 31.78 17.88 -17.30
C LEU A 160 31.18 17.14 -16.09
N ALA A 161 30.95 15.84 -16.20
CA ALA A 161 30.37 15.02 -15.13
C ALA A 161 31.36 14.70 -13.99
N LEU A 162 32.68 14.67 -14.25
CA LEU A 162 33.71 14.44 -13.22
C LEU A 162 33.60 15.35 -11.98
N PRO A 163 33.58 16.70 -12.11
CA PRO A 163 33.41 17.57 -10.95
C PRO A 163 32.04 17.39 -10.28
N LEU A 164 30.99 17.08 -11.07
CA LEU A 164 29.66 16.83 -10.54
C LEU A 164 29.61 15.58 -9.65
N ILE A 165 30.29 14.50 -10.04
CA ILE A 165 30.43 13.27 -9.22
C ILE A 165 31.11 13.60 -7.89
N ALA A 166 32.19 14.40 -7.91
CA ALA A 166 32.91 14.77 -6.69
C ALA A 166 32.01 15.56 -5.73
N ILE A 167 31.28 16.56 -6.24
CA ILE A 167 30.33 17.36 -5.44
C ILE A 167 29.22 16.47 -4.89
N LEU A 168 28.61 15.63 -5.73
CA LEU A 168 27.53 14.73 -5.34
C LEU A 168 28.00 13.73 -4.26
N SER A 169 29.24 13.24 -4.35
CA SER A 169 29.82 12.36 -3.33
C SER A 169 29.95 13.04 -1.97
N VAL A 170 30.34 14.32 -1.93
CA VAL A 170 30.39 15.11 -0.69
C VAL A 170 28.98 15.31 -0.12
N ILE A 171 28.01 15.63 -0.98
CA ILE A 171 26.60 15.81 -0.58
C ILE A 171 26.05 14.51 0.03
N ILE A 172 26.32 13.35 -0.58
CA ILE A 172 25.90 12.03 -0.08
C ILE A 172 26.46 11.80 1.33
N LEU A 173 27.75 12.07 1.55
CA LEU A 173 28.38 11.92 2.86
C LEU A 173 27.72 12.81 3.92
N LEU A 174 27.43 14.07 3.59
CA LEU A 174 26.70 14.97 4.49
C LEU A 174 25.28 14.45 4.79
N CYS A 175 24.55 14.01 3.77
CA CYS A 175 23.22 13.43 3.93
C CYS A 175 23.25 12.16 4.81
N GLN A 176 24.30 11.34 4.74
CA GLN A 176 24.46 10.17 5.61
C GLN A 176 24.55 10.57 7.08
N ILE A 177 25.35 11.60 7.40
CA ILE A 177 25.48 12.12 8.76
C ILE A 177 24.13 12.66 9.25
N ILE A 178 23.47 13.48 8.43
CA ILE A 178 22.16 14.06 8.77
C ILE A 178 21.11 12.96 8.96
N ASN A 179 21.15 11.88 8.18
CA ASN A 179 20.23 10.75 8.31
C ASN A 179 20.36 10.05 9.68
N VAL A 180 21.58 9.89 10.19
CA VAL A 180 21.79 9.36 11.54
C VAL A 180 21.24 10.32 12.58
N VAL A 181 21.59 11.60 12.50
CA VAL A 181 21.11 12.63 13.46
C VAL A 181 19.58 12.71 13.43
N SER A 182 18.97 12.68 12.25
CA SER A 182 17.53 12.71 12.04
C SER A 182 16.81 11.51 12.69
N TRP A 183 17.43 10.33 12.68
CA TRP A 183 16.87 9.16 13.37
C TRP A 183 16.80 9.33 14.89
N ILE A 184 17.78 10.02 15.50
CA ILE A 184 17.71 10.38 16.93
C ILE A 184 16.71 11.52 17.15
N ALA A 185 16.82 12.59 16.35
CA ALA A 185 15.99 13.78 16.49
C ALA A 185 14.49 13.47 16.35
N SER A 186 14.11 12.61 15.41
CA SER A 186 12.72 12.18 15.23
C SER A 186 12.13 11.56 16.49
N LYS A 187 12.88 10.72 17.21
CA LYS A 187 12.42 10.15 18.49
C LYS A 187 12.22 11.22 19.56
N LEU A 188 13.18 12.15 19.66
CA LEU A 188 13.09 13.26 20.61
C LEU A 188 11.89 14.15 20.32
N LEU A 189 11.64 14.48 19.05
CA LEU A 189 10.50 15.28 18.63
C LEU A 189 9.16 14.59 18.87
N ILE A 190 9.08 13.27 18.67
CA ILE A 190 7.87 12.50 18.98
C ILE A 190 7.55 12.59 20.47
N ILE A 191 8.55 12.38 21.35
CA ILE A 191 8.36 12.47 22.80
C ILE A 191 7.91 13.89 23.17
N ALA A 192 8.59 14.92 22.64
CA ALA A 192 8.24 16.31 22.90
C ALA A 192 6.80 16.66 22.45
N ALA A 193 6.40 16.22 21.25
CA ALA A 193 5.06 16.47 20.72
C ALA A 193 3.96 15.82 21.57
N ILE A 194 4.19 14.57 22.02
CA ILE A 194 3.25 13.87 22.92
C ILE A 194 3.17 14.61 24.27
N SER A 195 4.30 15.03 24.83
CA SER A 195 4.32 15.78 26.10
C SER A 195 3.56 17.11 25.99
N VAL A 196 3.79 17.90 24.94
CA VAL A 196 3.08 19.17 24.73
C VAL A 196 1.58 18.94 24.55
N GLY A 197 1.19 17.95 23.74
CA GLY A 197 -0.22 17.57 23.56
C GLY A 197 -0.89 17.14 24.87
N ALA A 198 -0.20 16.34 25.69
CA ALA A 198 -0.70 15.88 26.98
C ALA A 198 -0.86 17.03 27.99
N ILE A 199 0.11 17.95 28.06
CA ILE A 199 0.04 19.14 28.92
C ILE A 199 -1.16 20.01 28.53
N HIS A 200 -1.34 20.26 27.22
CA HIS A 200 -2.46 21.06 26.74
C HIS A 200 -3.82 20.38 27.00
N LEU A 201 -3.91 19.06 26.82
CA LEU A 201 -5.13 18.32 27.11
C LEU A 201 -5.46 18.33 28.62
N TYR A 202 -4.43 18.26 29.48
CA TYR A 202 -4.60 18.37 30.93
C TYR A 202 -5.11 19.76 31.32
N GLN A 203 -4.54 20.81 30.74
CA GLN A 203 -4.98 22.20 30.90
C GLN A 203 -6.46 22.39 30.54
N VAL A 204 -6.88 21.80 29.43
CA VAL A 204 -8.30 21.80 29.02
C VAL A 204 -9.17 21.10 30.05
N LYS A 205 -8.74 19.94 30.56
CA LYS A 205 -9.46 19.22 31.63
C LYS A 205 -9.60 20.05 32.91
N THR A 206 -8.63 20.92 33.20
CA THR A 206 -8.69 21.87 34.34
C THR A 206 -9.52 23.14 34.06
N GLY A 207 -10.18 23.24 32.91
CA GLY A 207 -11.12 24.33 32.60
C GLY A 207 -10.61 25.39 31.63
N GLN A 208 -9.41 25.23 31.04
CA GLN A 208 -8.97 26.11 29.95
C GLN A 208 -9.66 25.76 28.63
N THR A 209 -9.86 26.76 27.76
CA THR A 209 -10.44 26.55 26.44
C THR A 209 -9.49 25.78 25.53
N ILE A 210 -10.02 24.89 24.69
CA ILE A 210 -9.21 24.14 23.72
C ILE A 210 -8.59 25.09 22.70
N ASN A 211 -7.26 25.18 22.69
CA ASN A 211 -6.53 25.81 21.60
C ASN A 211 -6.13 24.77 20.53
N TYR A 212 -6.88 24.75 19.43
CA TYR A 212 -6.64 23.83 18.32
C TYR A 212 -5.29 24.06 17.64
N ASN A 213 -4.74 25.29 17.64
CA ASN A 213 -3.45 25.55 17.00
C ASN A 213 -2.33 24.75 17.67
N ILE A 214 -2.36 24.61 19.00
CA ILE A 214 -1.37 23.82 19.75
C ILE A 214 -1.52 22.34 19.43
N LEU A 215 -2.75 21.84 19.37
CA LEU A 215 -3.04 20.44 19.09
C LEU A 215 -2.65 20.06 17.64
N ILE A 216 -3.00 20.92 16.68
CA ILE A 216 -2.64 20.77 15.26
C ILE A 216 -1.11 20.84 15.11
N LEU A 217 -0.44 21.78 15.78
CA LEU A 217 1.01 21.89 15.74
C LEU A 217 1.66 20.61 16.29
N ALA A 218 1.25 20.13 17.46
CA ALA A 218 1.78 18.90 18.05
C ALA A 218 1.55 17.68 17.14
N ALA A 219 0.34 17.55 16.57
CA ALA A 219 0.03 16.48 15.63
C ALA A 219 0.88 16.56 14.34
N SER A 220 1.06 17.76 13.78
CA SER A 220 1.86 17.97 12.57
C SER A 220 3.33 17.65 12.78
N VAL A 221 3.90 18.06 13.93
CA VAL A 221 5.29 17.76 14.32
C VAL A 221 5.47 16.26 14.52
N LEU A 222 4.50 15.58 15.15
CA LEU A 222 4.53 14.13 15.36
C LEU A 222 4.53 13.40 14.00
N LEU A 223 3.63 13.79 13.10
CA LEU A 223 3.53 13.21 11.77
C LEU A 223 4.81 13.43 10.96
N ALA A 224 5.31 14.68 10.91
CA ALA A 224 6.54 15.02 10.21
C ALA A 224 7.74 14.23 10.76
N SER A 225 7.87 14.15 12.09
CA SER A 225 8.97 13.43 12.75
C SER A 225 8.93 11.93 12.48
N PHE A 226 7.74 11.34 12.38
CA PHE A 226 7.59 9.93 12.05
C PHE A 226 8.12 9.61 10.64
N PHE A 227 7.82 10.47 9.67
CA PHE A 227 8.23 10.26 8.27
C PHE A 227 9.65 10.75 7.94
N LEU A 228 10.19 11.69 8.71
CA LEU A 228 11.50 12.30 8.49
C LEU A 228 12.63 11.28 8.21
N PRO A 229 12.86 10.24 9.04
CA PRO A 229 13.94 9.29 8.79
C PRO A 229 13.71 8.43 7.53
N TYR A 230 12.46 8.17 7.14
CA TYR A 230 12.15 7.41 5.94
C TYR A 230 12.41 8.24 4.68
N ILE A 231 12.01 9.51 4.69
CA ILE A 231 12.22 10.44 3.59
C ILE A 231 13.72 10.63 3.37
N LEU A 232 14.50 10.86 4.43
CA LEU A 232 15.95 11.03 4.30
C LEU A 232 16.65 9.78 3.76
N ARG A 233 16.26 8.59 4.22
CA ARG A 233 16.79 7.33 3.67
C ARG A 233 16.44 7.15 2.20
N PHE A 234 15.23 7.52 1.80
CA PHE A 234 14.81 7.46 0.40
C PHE A 234 15.62 8.43 -0.46
N VAL A 235 15.73 9.69 -0.05
CA VAL A 235 16.52 10.72 -0.74
C VAL A 235 17.98 10.29 -0.87
N LEU A 236 18.57 9.75 0.20
CA LEU A 236 19.93 9.23 0.18
C LEU A 236 20.11 8.10 -0.85
N LYS A 237 19.20 7.12 -0.89
CA LYS A 237 19.23 6.05 -1.91
C LYS A 237 19.12 6.59 -3.33
N VAL A 238 18.29 7.61 -3.53
CA VAL A 238 18.16 8.27 -4.84
C VAL A 238 19.48 8.92 -5.23
N PHE A 239 20.12 9.67 -4.33
CA PHE A 239 21.42 10.28 -4.61
C PHE A 239 22.52 9.26 -4.84
N GLU A 240 22.59 8.19 -4.05
CA GLU A 240 23.54 7.08 -4.27
C GLU A 240 23.35 6.44 -5.65
N LYS A 241 22.10 6.20 -6.05
CA LYS A 241 21.78 5.66 -7.39
C LYS A 241 22.20 6.63 -8.50
N LEU A 242 21.89 7.92 -8.36
CA LEU A 242 22.28 8.94 -9.33
C LEU A 242 23.80 9.04 -9.46
N ASN A 243 24.52 8.99 -8.33
CA ASN A 243 25.98 9.02 -8.31
C ASN A 243 26.58 7.79 -8.99
N ASN A 244 26.01 6.60 -8.76
CA ASN A 244 26.46 5.38 -9.43
C ASN A 244 26.19 5.43 -10.93
N VAL A 245 25.02 5.89 -11.37
CA VAL A 245 24.72 6.08 -12.80
C VAL A 245 25.70 7.07 -13.44
N LEU A 246 26.03 8.15 -12.73
CA LEU A 246 26.98 9.14 -13.24
C LEU A 246 28.41 8.59 -13.29
N LYS A 247 28.82 7.77 -12.31
CA LYS A 247 30.09 7.05 -12.34
C LYS A 247 30.16 6.06 -13.49
N ASP A 248 29.13 5.23 -13.68
CA ASP A 248 29.02 4.26 -14.78
C ASP A 248 28.99 4.94 -16.16
N PHE A 249 28.52 6.20 -16.21
CA PHE A 249 28.56 7.01 -17.43
C PHE A 249 29.98 7.53 -17.73
N VAL A 250 30.71 7.97 -16.71
CA VAL A 250 32.04 8.57 -16.86
C VAL A 250 33.13 7.51 -17.03
N PHE A 251 33.21 6.54 -16.11
CA PHE A 251 34.23 5.49 -16.02
C PHE A 251 33.82 4.23 -16.77
#